data_AF-A0AAE3K7Q5-F1
#
_entry.id   AF-A0AAE3K7Q5-F1
#
_cell.length_a   1.000
_cell.length_b   1.000
_cell.length_c   1.000
_cell.angle_alpha   90.00
_cell.angle_beta   90.00
_cell.angle_gamma   90.00
#
_symmetry.space_group_name_H-M   'P 1'
#
loop_
_entity.id
_entity.type
_entity.pdbx_description
1 polymer ?
#
loop_
_entity_poly.entity_id
_entity_poly.type
_entity_poly.pdbx_seq_one_letter_code
_entity_poly.pdbx_strand_id
1 'polypeptide(L)'
;MSILDTIRRPEYTGENRCNQCTIANSVILASIIVVVSRRSKRLALLSASIGAALIWFRGYFVPYTPAFAPKIAATLPFSFDHEEQTEPSDSIGGDTTPDAVLDALFEAGVLTDDGQLYLSETFERTWYDRMQSLRTKSDESVAAAAAAAAPFEAESGVYGNRLLVAGPHDLWLSRSVAIAETAAINALVESGVDRRTAAGAVRPLRMFLETCPACGGPVSETMYRNCCGGTRGVYDRPERTVLACEACDALLFEFDDKNTE
;
A
#
# COMPACT_ATOMS: atom_id res chain seq x y z
N MET A 1 -30.71 -17.87 13.98
CA MET A 1 -29.58 -16.95 14.17
C MET A 1 -29.49 -16.65 15.66
N SER A 2 -28.41 -17.05 16.32
CA SER A 2 -28.29 -16.93 17.78
C SER A 2 -27.95 -15.49 18.19
N ILE A 3 -28.36 -15.03 19.37
CA ILE A 3 -27.96 -13.72 19.94
C ILE A 3 -26.42 -13.59 19.99
N LEU A 4 -25.72 -14.72 20.11
CA LEU A 4 -24.27 -14.80 20.06
C LEU A 4 -23.70 -14.45 18.68
N ASP A 5 -24.40 -14.77 17.58
CA ASP A 5 -23.98 -14.46 16.22
C ASP A 5 -24.13 -12.96 15.90
N THR A 6 -25.10 -12.28 16.52
CA THR A 6 -25.30 -10.83 16.37
C THR A 6 -24.26 -10.00 17.13
N ILE A 7 -23.72 -10.55 18.22
CA ILE A 7 -22.73 -9.85 19.07
C ILE A 7 -21.31 -10.10 18.58
N ARG A 8 -21.05 -11.28 18.00
CA ARG A 8 -19.75 -11.66 17.47
C ARG A 8 -19.47 -10.91 16.18
N ARG A 9 -18.31 -10.27 16.09
CA ARG A 9 -17.81 -9.73 14.81
C ARG A 9 -16.72 -10.66 14.26
N PRO A 10 -17.03 -11.53 13.28
CA PRO A 10 -16.04 -12.45 12.71
C PRO A 10 -14.89 -11.69 12.04
N GLU A 11 -15.17 -10.46 11.59
CA GLU A 11 -14.20 -9.48 11.09
C GLU A 11 -13.00 -9.24 12.03
N TYR A 12 -13.16 -9.42 13.35
CA TYR A 12 -12.15 -9.07 14.37
C TYR A 12 -11.86 -10.19 15.38
N THR A 13 -12.31 -11.42 15.13
CA THR A 13 -12.13 -12.57 16.05
C THR A 13 -11.61 -13.80 15.30
N GLY A 14 -11.04 -14.78 16.02
CA GLY A 14 -10.43 -15.95 15.39
C GLY A 14 -9.10 -15.63 14.71
N GLU A 15 -8.94 -16.06 13.46
CA GLU A 15 -7.73 -15.83 12.64
C GLU A 15 -7.54 -14.34 12.28
N ASN A 16 -8.62 -13.57 12.24
CA ASN A 16 -8.58 -12.12 11.98
C ASN A 16 -8.29 -11.28 13.24
N ARG A 17 -7.86 -11.92 14.35
CA ARG A 17 -7.56 -11.23 15.60
C ARG A 17 -6.18 -10.59 15.55
N CYS A 18 -6.12 -9.26 15.67
CA CYS A 18 -4.86 -8.57 15.88
C CYS A 18 -4.33 -8.79 17.32
N ASN A 19 -3.15 -9.42 17.45
CA ASN A 19 -2.51 -9.69 18.74
C ASN A 19 -2.12 -8.40 19.46
N GLN A 20 -1.56 -7.41 18.74
CA GLN A 20 -1.17 -6.12 19.31
C GLN A 20 -2.37 -5.34 19.87
N CYS A 21 -3.48 -5.26 19.12
CA CYS A 21 -4.72 -4.64 19.59
C CYS A 21 -5.32 -5.37 20.79
N THR A 22 -5.20 -6.71 20.85
CA THR A 22 -5.66 -7.50 22.01
C THR A 22 -4.84 -7.17 23.25
N ILE A 23 -3.52 -7.06 23.12
CA ILE A 23 -2.61 -6.67 24.22
C ILE A 23 -2.96 -5.26 24.71
N ALA A 24 -3.07 -4.28 23.81
CA ALA A 24 -3.39 -2.90 24.17
C ALA A 24 -4.74 -2.77 24.89
N ASN A 25 -5.80 -3.38 24.36
CA ASN A 25 -7.12 -3.40 25.00
C ASN A 25 -7.10 -4.09 26.37
N SER A 26 -6.31 -5.16 26.51
CA SER A 26 -6.15 -5.86 27.78
C SER A 26 -5.43 -5.00 28.83
N VAL A 27 -4.41 -4.23 28.43
CA VAL A 27 -3.70 -3.29 29.31
C VAL A 27 -4.62 -2.16 29.78
N ILE A 28 -5.43 -1.60 28.87
CA ILE A 28 -6.43 -0.57 29.20
C ILE A 28 -7.45 -1.12 30.20
N LEU A 29 -8.00 -2.31 29.92
CA LEU A 29 -8.95 -2.96 30.81
C LEU A 29 -8.34 -3.22 32.19
N ALA A 30 -7.11 -3.74 32.25
CA ALA A 30 -6.38 -3.98 33.50
C ALA A 30 -6.21 -2.68 34.30
N SER A 31 -5.84 -1.59 33.63
CA SER A 31 -5.68 -0.27 34.26
C SER A 31 -6.98 0.23 34.90
N ILE A 32 -8.11 0.07 34.20
CA ILE A 32 -9.44 0.44 34.72
C ILE A 32 -9.82 -0.42 35.93
N ILE A 33 -9.57 -1.74 35.86
CA ILE A 33 -9.85 -2.66 36.97
C ILE A 33 -9.06 -2.23 38.21
N VAL A 34 -7.77 -1.91 38.07
CA VAL A 34 -6.93 -1.43 39.18
C VAL A 34 -7.52 -0.17 39.82
N VAL A 35 -7.91 0.83 39.01
CA VAL A 35 -8.49 2.08 39.51
C VAL A 35 -9.84 1.85 40.21
N VAL A 36 -10.75 1.09 39.59
CA VAL A 36 -12.10 0.83 40.12
C VAL A 36 -12.06 -0.03 41.38
N SER A 37 -11.13 -0.99 41.45
CA SER A 37 -10.98 -1.89 42.61
C SER A 37 -10.66 -1.16 43.91
N ARG A 38 -10.02 0.03 43.83
CA ARG A 38 -9.77 0.90 45.00
C ARG A 38 -11.05 1.42 45.65
N ARG A 39 -12.16 1.48 44.91
CA ARG A 39 -13.47 1.92 45.44
C ARG A 39 -14.42 0.77 45.68
N SER A 40 -14.49 -0.21 44.77
CA SER A 40 -15.42 -1.33 44.90
C SER A 40 -14.94 -2.57 44.13
N LYS A 41 -14.75 -3.66 44.86
CA LYS A 41 -14.41 -4.96 44.27
C LYS A 41 -15.52 -5.51 43.37
N ARG A 42 -16.79 -5.24 43.68
CA ARG A 42 -17.94 -5.69 42.87
C ARG A 42 -17.99 -4.99 41.51
N LEU A 43 -17.75 -3.67 41.48
CA LEU A 43 -17.71 -2.91 40.24
C LEU A 43 -16.51 -3.32 39.38
N ALA A 44 -15.35 -3.55 39.99
CA ALA A 44 -14.17 -4.03 39.28
C ALA A 44 -14.41 -5.38 38.60
N LEU A 45 -15.08 -6.31 39.30
CA LEU A 45 -15.44 -7.62 38.74
C LEU A 45 -16.42 -7.48 37.55
N LEU A 46 -17.44 -6.63 37.67
CA LEU A 46 -18.37 -6.37 36.57
C LEU A 46 -17.67 -5.76 35.35
N SER A 47 -16.81 -4.76 35.56
CA SER A 47 -16.00 -4.15 34.49
C SER A 47 -15.07 -5.17 33.84
N ALA A 48 -14.43 -6.05 34.61
CA ALA A 48 -13.58 -7.11 34.10
C ALA A 48 -14.37 -8.09 33.22
N SER A 49 -15.52 -8.56 33.70
CA SER A 49 -16.37 -9.51 32.96
C SER A 49 -16.90 -8.90 31.66
N ILE A 50 -17.41 -7.66 31.70
CA ILE A 50 -17.90 -6.97 30.51
C ILE A 50 -16.76 -6.70 29.53
N GLY A 51 -15.61 -6.23 30.04
CA GLY A 51 -14.47 -5.91 29.19
C GLY A 51 -13.84 -7.14 28.53
N ALA A 52 -13.68 -8.23 29.27
CA ALA A 52 -13.22 -9.51 28.74
C ALA A 52 -14.20 -10.05 27.69
N ALA A 53 -15.51 -9.94 27.91
CA ALA A 53 -16.52 -10.32 26.93
C ALA A 53 -16.43 -9.47 25.65
N LEU A 54 -16.22 -8.16 25.76
CA LEU A 54 -16.04 -7.28 24.59
C LEU A 54 -14.78 -7.64 23.80
N ILE A 55 -13.64 -7.88 24.47
CA ILE A 55 -12.41 -8.33 23.81
C ILE A 55 -12.62 -9.69 23.14
N TRP A 56 -13.31 -10.62 23.82
CA TRP A 56 -13.52 -11.96 23.31
C TRP A 56 -14.45 -12.01 22.09
N PHE A 57 -15.59 -11.32 22.15
CA PHE A 57 -16.62 -11.39 21.11
C PHE A 57 -16.47 -10.33 20.01
N ARG A 58 -15.87 -9.18 20.31
CA ARG A 58 -15.69 -8.08 19.33
C ARG A 58 -14.25 -7.83 18.94
N GLY A 59 -13.26 -8.37 19.66
CA GLY A 59 -11.84 -8.13 19.39
C GLY A 59 -11.31 -6.82 19.96
N TYR A 60 -12.15 -5.99 20.59
CA TYR A 60 -11.76 -4.70 21.16
C TYR A 60 -12.59 -4.32 22.40
N PHE A 61 -11.96 -3.62 23.34
CA PHE A 61 -12.59 -3.06 24.55
C PHE A 61 -12.95 -1.58 24.35
N VAL A 62 -12.06 -0.82 23.71
CA VAL A 62 -12.32 0.56 23.31
C VAL A 62 -12.39 0.61 21.78
N PRO A 63 -13.55 0.92 21.18
CA PRO A 63 -13.64 1.14 19.74
C PRO A 63 -12.97 2.48 19.37
N TYR A 64 -12.46 2.58 18.14
CA TYR A 64 -11.94 3.83 17.57
C TYR A 64 -10.66 4.40 18.22
N THR A 65 -9.77 3.55 18.74
CA THR A 65 -8.42 3.94 19.18
C THR A 65 -7.69 4.87 18.19
N PRO A 66 -7.78 4.70 16.86
CA PRO A 66 -7.16 5.62 15.89
C PRO A 66 -7.67 7.07 15.97
N ALA A 67 -8.91 7.33 16.40
CA ALA A 67 -9.46 8.69 16.45
C ALA A 67 -8.92 9.53 17.63
N PHE A 68 -8.44 8.88 18.69
CA PHE A 68 -7.97 9.57 19.90
C PHE A 68 -6.51 9.26 20.26
N ALA A 69 -5.96 8.11 19.85
CA ALA A 69 -4.57 7.73 20.09
C ALA A 69 -3.54 8.78 19.62
N PRO A 70 -3.68 9.44 18.45
CA PRO A 70 -2.71 10.43 18.02
C PRO A 70 -2.58 11.61 18.99
N LYS A 71 -3.72 12.05 19.59
CA LYS A 71 -3.76 13.14 20.56
C LYS A 71 -3.10 12.77 21.89
N ILE A 72 -3.17 11.49 22.27
CA ILE A 72 -2.55 10.96 23.49
C ILE A 72 -1.06 10.68 23.26
N ALA A 73 -0.70 10.11 22.11
CA ALA A 73 0.69 9.88 21.72
C ALA A 73 1.48 11.19 21.64
N ALA A 74 0.88 12.26 21.09
CA ALA A 74 1.50 13.58 21.03
C ALA A 74 1.81 14.22 22.40
N THR A 75 1.23 13.71 23.49
CA THR A 75 1.45 14.19 24.86
C THR A 75 2.33 13.26 25.70
N LEU A 76 2.73 12.10 25.16
CA LEU A 76 3.57 11.12 25.85
C LEU A 76 5.06 11.36 25.54
N PRO A 77 5.96 11.21 26.53
CA PRO A 77 7.41 11.43 26.36
C PRO A 77 8.14 10.29 25.62
N PHE A 78 7.41 9.37 25.00
CA PHE A 78 7.94 8.24 24.24
C PHE A 78 7.29 8.25 22.85
N SER A 79 8.10 8.19 21.79
CA SER A 79 7.62 7.94 20.44
C SER A 79 7.24 6.47 20.32
N PHE A 80 6.01 6.20 19.90
CA PHE A 80 5.71 4.89 19.33
C PHE A 80 6.31 4.92 17.92
N ASP A 81 7.28 4.05 17.64
CA ASP A 81 7.72 3.83 16.27
C ASP A 81 6.51 3.30 15.51
N HIS A 82 5.86 4.19 14.77
CA HIS A 82 4.92 3.81 13.76
C HIS A 82 5.75 3.19 12.66
N GLU A 83 5.65 1.87 12.50
CA GLU A 83 6.00 1.21 11.25
C GLU A 83 5.33 2.03 10.15
N GLU A 84 6.14 2.72 9.34
CA GLU A 84 5.66 3.68 8.35
C GLU A 84 4.66 2.95 7.47
N GLN A 85 3.39 3.31 7.60
CA GLN A 85 2.34 2.77 6.75
C GLN A 85 2.75 3.08 5.31
N THR A 86 2.91 2.05 4.49
CA THR A 86 3.22 2.21 3.06
C THR A 86 2.01 2.83 2.39
N GLU A 87 1.86 4.15 2.46
CA GLU A 87 0.84 4.86 1.70
C GLU A 87 1.05 4.56 0.20
N PRO A 88 -0.02 4.39 -0.58
CA PRO A 88 0.10 4.16 -2.01
C PRO A 88 1.00 5.22 -2.66
N SER A 89 1.80 4.79 -3.63
CA SER A 89 2.57 5.70 -4.49
C SER A 89 1.66 6.32 -5.53
N ASP A 90 1.90 7.58 -5.87
CA ASP A 90 1.40 8.15 -7.12
C ASP A 90 2.04 7.42 -8.33
N SER A 91 1.59 7.77 -9.52
CA SER A 91 2.02 7.21 -10.80
C SER A 91 2.51 8.33 -11.72
N ILE A 92 3.61 8.12 -12.44
CA ILE A 92 4.10 8.98 -13.53
C ILE A 92 3.14 8.95 -14.72
N GLY A 93 2.31 7.91 -14.81
CA GLY A 93 1.36 7.75 -15.89
C GLY A 93 0.35 8.90 -16.00
N GLY A 94 0.07 9.29 -17.24
CA GLY A 94 -0.91 10.33 -17.58
C GLY A 94 -2.21 9.74 -18.10
N ASP A 95 -3.23 10.59 -18.19
CA ASP A 95 -4.53 10.22 -18.78
C ASP A 95 -4.37 9.91 -20.27
N THR A 96 -4.34 8.62 -20.60
CA THR A 96 -4.39 8.11 -21.98
C THR A 96 -5.52 7.12 -22.11
N THR A 97 -6.17 7.08 -23.27
CA THR A 97 -7.23 6.12 -23.56
C THR A 97 -6.65 4.70 -23.59
N PRO A 98 -7.18 3.74 -22.79
CA PRO A 98 -6.62 2.39 -22.68
C PRO A 98 -6.44 1.68 -24.03
N ASP A 99 -7.41 1.81 -24.93
CA ASP A 99 -7.38 1.16 -26.25
C ASP A 99 -6.20 1.66 -27.10
N ALA A 100 -5.94 2.98 -27.10
CA ALA A 100 -4.81 3.54 -27.83
C ALA A 100 -3.45 3.11 -27.27
N VAL A 101 -3.36 2.90 -25.95
CA VAL A 101 -2.15 2.37 -25.32
C VAL A 101 -1.93 0.92 -25.76
N LEU A 102 -2.96 0.08 -25.70
CA LEU A 102 -2.86 -1.32 -26.10
C LEU A 102 -2.45 -1.46 -27.57
N ASP A 103 -3.08 -0.72 -28.47
CA ASP A 103 -2.76 -0.73 -29.90
C ASP A 103 -1.28 -0.36 -30.14
N ALA A 104 -0.80 0.71 -29.49
CA ALA A 104 0.59 1.15 -29.60
C ALA A 104 1.59 0.11 -29.05
N LEU A 105 1.25 -0.58 -27.95
CA LEU A 105 2.11 -1.62 -27.38
C LEU A 105 2.18 -2.86 -28.28
N PHE A 106 1.10 -3.23 -28.96
CA PHE A 106 1.12 -4.29 -29.95
C PHE A 106 1.91 -3.90 -31.20
N GLU A 107 1.70 -2.68 -31.72
CA GLU A 107 2.44 -2.17 -32.88
C GLU A 107 3.95 -2.09 -32.61
N ALA A 108 4.34 -1.71 -31.39
CA ALA A 108 5.73 -1.67 -30.95
C ALA A 108 6.34 -3.05 -30.60
N GLY A 109 5.57 -4.14 -30.69
CA GLY A 109 6.02 -5.49 -30.33
C GLY A 109 6.35 -5.66 -28.84
N VAL A 110 5.76 -4.82 -27.98
CA VAL A 110 5.89 -4.89 -26.53
C VAL A 110 4.96 -5.95 -25.94
N LEU A 111 3.75 -6.05 -26.48
CA LEU A 111 2.78 -7.07 -26.13
C LEU A 111 2.67 -8.15 -27.20
N THR A 112 2.45 -9.38 -26.74
CA THR A 112 2.14 -10.54 -27.58
C THR A 112 0.84 -11.18 -27.10
N ASP A 113 0.03 -11.67 -28.03
CA ASP A 113 -1.21 -12.41 -27.74
C ASP A 113 -1.02 -13.88 -28.11
N ASP A 114 -1.04 -14.75 -27.10
CA ASP A 114 -1.11 -16.22 -27.24
C ASP A 114 -2.31 -16.77 -26.46
N GLY A 115 -3.48 -16.16 -26.66
CA GLY A 115 -4.70 -16.44 -25.91
C GLY A 115 -4.75 -15.78 -24.53
N GLN A 116 -3.64 -15.19 -24.10
CA GLN A 116 -3.50 -14.27 -22.97
C GLN A 116 -2.49 -13.18 -23.36
N LEU A 117 -2.55 -12.03 -22.68
CA LEU A 117 -1.62 -10.92 -22.88
C LEU A 117 -0.31 -11.18 -22.15
N TYR A 118 0.79 -11.20 -22.91
CA TYR A 118 2.15 -11.33 -22.36
C TYR A 118 3.03 -10.18 -22.83
N LEU A 119 4.07 -9.87 -22.05
CA LEU A 119 5.16 -9.02 -22.51
C LEU A 119 6.06 -9.82 -23.46
N SER A 120 6.61 -9.17 -24.47
CA SER A 120 7.65 -9.78 -25.27
C SER A 120 8.93 -9.95 -24.45
N GLU A 121 9.62 -11.07 -24.61
CA GLU A 121 10.86 -11.39 -23.87
C GLU A 121 11.93 -10.29 -24.02
N THR A 122 11.95 -9.63 -25.18
CA THR A 122 12.90 -8.54 -25.45
C THR A 122 12.57 -7.28 -24.64
N PHE A 123 11.29 -6.90 -24.57
CA PHE A 123 10.87 -5.75 -23.77
C PHE A 123 11.06 -6.05 -22.28
N GLU A 124 10.63 -7.22 -21.84
CA GLU A 124 10.73 -7.65 -20.44
C GLU A 124 12.18 -7.59 -19.94
N ARG A 125 13.12 -8.19 -20.68
CA ARG A 125 14.56 -8.15 -20.34
C ARG A 125 15.08 -6.71 -20.26
N THR A 126 14.74 -5.88 -21.25
CA THR A 126 15.18 -4.47 -21.28
C THR A 126 14.63 -3.69 -20.09
N TRP A 127 13.38 -3.94 -19.72
CA TRP A 127 12.74 -3.30 -18.59
C TRP A 127 13.41 -3.70 -17.26
N TYR A 128 13.66 -5.00 -17.05
CA TYR A 128 14.35 -5.49 -15.85
C TYR A 128 15.80 -5.02 -15.74
N ASP A 129 16.56 -4.99 -16.85
CA ASP A 129 17.93 -4.48 -16.86
C ASP A 129 17.97 -2.98 -16.46
N ARG A 130 17.02 -2.19 -16.96
CA ARG A 130 16.88 -0.77 -16.59
C ARG A 130 16.49 -0.60 -15.13
N MET A 131 15.57 -1.42 -14.61
CA MET A 131 15.23 -1.41 -13.18
C MET A 131 16.44 -1.75 -12.31
N GLN A 132 17.22 -2.77 -12.69
CA GLN A 132 18.45 -3.15 -11.99
C GLN A 132 19.46 -2.00 -11.97
N SER A 133 19.65 -1.32 -13.10
CA SER A 133 20.54 -0.16 -13.19
C SER A 133 20.09 0.97 -12.26
N LEU A 134 18.81 1.36 -12.30
CA LEU A 134 18.25 2.42 -11.45
C LEU A 134 18.33 2.07 -9.96
N ARG A 135 18.14 0.81 -9.59
CA ARG A 135 18.21 0.34 -8.20
C ARG A 135 19.54 0.66 -7.52
N THR A 136 20.63 0.65 -8.27
CA THR A 136 21.99 0.95 -7.77
C THR A 136 22.25 2.45 -7.54
N LYS A 137 21.35 3.33 -8.00
CA LYS A 137 21.52 4.78 -7.93
C LYS A 137 20.96 5.37 -6.63
N SER A 138 21.38 6.58 -6.27
CA SER A 138 20.82 7.31 -5.12
C SER A 138 19.36 7.71 -5.36
N ASP A 139 18.63 8.07 -4.29
CA ASP A 139 17.26 8.58 -4.39
C ASP A 139 17.17 9.83 -5.28
N GLU A 140 18.13 10.75 -5.18
CA GLU A 140 18.17 11.96 -6.00
C GLU A 140 18.33 11.63 -7.48
N SER A 141 19.16 10.62 -7.79
CA SER A 141 19.38 10.17 -9.15
C SER A 141 18.14 9.47 -9.73
N VAL A 142 17.40 8.73 -8.90
CA VAL A 142 16.13 8.10 -9.31
C VAL A 142 15.05 9.15 -9.50
N ALA A 143 14.91 10.12 -8.59
CA ALA A 143 13.97 11.23 -8.72
C ALA A 143 14.24 12.06 -9.98
N ALA A 144 15.51 12.40 -10.25
CA ALA A 144 15.90 13.11 -11.46
C ALA A 144 15.60 12.30 -12.73
N ALA A 145 15.81 10.98 -12.70
CA ALA A 145 15.48 10.11 -13.82
C ALA A 145 13.96 10.03 -14.05
N ALA A 146 13.16 9.98 -12.97
CA ALA A 146 11.70 10.00 -13.03
C ALA A 146 11.17 11.32 -13.61
N ALA A 147 11.70 12.47 -13.16
CA ALA A 147 11.36 13.77 -13.71
C ALA A 147 11.73 13.89 -15.20
N ALA A 148 12.89 13.36 -15.61
CA ALA A 148 13.29 13.35 -17.02
C ALA A 148 12.42 12.43 -17.90
N ALA A 149 11.88 11.35 -17.33
CA ALA A 149 10.99 10.42 -18.01
C ALA A 149 9.54 10.92 -18.09
N ALA A 150 9.14 11.86 -17.23
CA ALA A 150 7.79 12.39 -17.21
C ALA A 150 7.37 12.96 -18.59
N PRO A 151 6.08 12.86 -18.96
CA PRO A 151 5.58 13.38 -20.23
C PRO A 151 5.40 14.91 -20.25
N PHE A 152 5.89 15.60 -19.22
CA PHE A 152 5.81 17.04 -18.99
C PHE A 152 7.14 17.55 -18.42
N GLU A 153 7.38 18.87 -18.49
CA GLU A 153 8.52 19.47 -17.79
C GLU A 153 8.35 19.32 -16.28
N ALA A 154 9.34 18.73 -15.64
CA ALA A 154 9.29 18.43 -14.22
C ALA A 154 10.61 18.70 -13.50
N GLU A 155 10.50 19.09 -12.24
CA GLU A 155 11.62 19.16 -11.29
C GLU A 155 11.57 17.96 -10.35
N SER A 156 12.72 17.54 -9.82
CA SER A 156 12.82 16.39 -8.91
C SER A 156 13.21 16.81 -7.50
N GLY A 157 12.64 16.15 -6.49
CA GLY A 157 13.02 16.31 -5.10
C GLY A 157 13.02 14.99 -4.33
N VAL A 158 13.69 14.97 -3.17
CA VAL A 158 13.68 13.83 -2.24
C VAL A 158 13.25 14.33 -0.87
N TYR A 159 12.27 13.68 -0.27
CA TYR A 159 11.69 14.06 1.02
C TYR A 159 11.46 12.81 1.87
N GLY A 160 12.42 12.53 2.76
CA GLY A 160 12.40 11.29 3.54
C GLY A 160 12.46 10.07 2.63
N ASN A 161 11.45 9.20 2.69
CA ASN A 161 11.34 7.99 1.88
C ASN A 161 10.56 8.19 0.56
N ARG A 162 10.21 9.44 0.21
CA ARG A 162 9.45 9.78 -1.00
C ARG A 162 10.28 10.56 -2.01
N LEU A 163 10.00 10.29 -3.28
CA LEU A 163 10.56 10.99 -4.43
C LEU A 163 9.48 11.89 -5.03
N LEU A 164 9.76 13.19 -5.12
CA LEU A 164 8.87 14.17 -5.73
C LEU A 164 9.22 14.33 -7.21
N VAL A 165 8.20 14.28 -8.06
CA VAL A 165 8.24 14.79 -9.43
C VAL A 165 7.25 15.96 -9.50
N ALA A 166 7.78 17.19 -9.45
CA ALA A 166 7.00 18.43 -9.43
C ALA A 166 6.69 18.88 -10.85
N GLY A 167 5.41 19.09 -11.17
CA GLY A 167 4.94 19.40 -12.52
C GLY A 167 3.56 20.07 -12.51
N PRO A 168 2.71 19.85 -13.52
CA PRO A 168 1.32 20.34 -13.49
C PRO A 168 0.55 19.84 -12.27
N HIS A 169 0.85 18.61 -11.85
CA HIS A 169 0.44 18.00 -10.59
C HIS A 169 1.66 17.35 -9.95
N ASP A 170 1.89 17.64 -8.67
CA ASP A 170 3.00 17.06 -7.92
C ASP A 170 2.75 15.58 -7.67
N LEU A 171 3.72 14.73 -8.03
CA LEU A 171 3.65 13.28 -7.86
C LEU A 171 4.59 12.84 -6.73
N TRP A 172 4.04 12.15 -5.73
CA TRP A 172 4.78 11.59 -4.60
C TRP A 172 5.00 10.09 -4.79
N LEU A 173 6.13 9.77 -5.41
CA LEU A 173 6.48 8.41 -5.77
C LEU A 173 7.18 7.69 -4.63
N SER A 174 6.83 6.42 -4.42
CA SER A 174 7.72 5.50 -3.71
C SER A 174 8.93 5.18 -4.59
N ARG A 175 10.06 4.83 -3.96
CA ARG A 175 11.27 4.45 -4.69
C ARG A 175 11.03 3.27 -5.65
N SER A 176 10.26 2.25 -5.23
CA SER A 176 9.95 1.09 -6.07
C SER A 176 9.15 1.47 -7.32
N VAL A 177 8.15 2.34 -7.19
CA VAL A 177 7.32 2.79 -8.32
C VAL A 177 8.10 3.72 -9.24
N ALA A 178 8.87 4.65 -8.69
CA ALA A 178 9.75 5.51 -9.49
C ALA A 178 10.72 4.68 -10.35
N ILE A 179 11.36 3.65 -9.78
CA ILE A 179 12.25 2.75 -10.53
C ILE A 179 11.46 2.00 -11.63
N ALA A 180 10.34 1.38 -11.28
CA ALA A 180 9.56 0.57 -12.22
C ALA A 180 9.07 1.39 -13.41
N GLU A 181 8.41 2.51 -13.13
CA GLU A 181 7.76 3.33 -14.16
C GLU A 181 8.80 4.10 -14.99
N THR A 182 9.87 4.62 -14.38
CA THR A 182 10.97 5.25 -15.13
C THR A 182 11.66 4.25 -16.06
N ALA A 183 11.88 3.02 -15.61
CA ALA A 183 12.45 1.97 -16.45
C ALA A 183 11.51 1.61 -17.61
N ALA A 184 10.20 1.49 -17.33
CA ALA A 184 9.18 1.18 -18.33
C ALA A 184 9.09 2.27 -19.40
N ILE A 185 8.97 3.55 -19.03
CA ILE A 185 8.89 4.66 -19.98
C ILE A 185 10.11 4.66 -20.91
N ASN A 186 11.32 4.52 -20.36
CA ASN A 186 12.53 4.54 -21.17
C ASN A 186 12.62 3.33 -22.11
N ALA A 187 12.20 2.14 -21.67
CA ALA A 187 12.14 0.95 -22.53
C ALA A 187 11.12 1.11 -23.66
N LEU A 188 9.92 1.63 -23.35
CA LEU A 188 8.86 1.86 -24.33
C LEU A 188 9.27 2.90 -25.38
N VAL A 189 9.91 4.00 -24.95
CA VAL A 189 10.42 5.03 -25.86
C VAL A 189 11.52 4.48 -26.77
N GLU A 190 12.38 3.60 -26.27
CA GLU A 190 13.38 2.90 -27.09
C GLU A 190 12.73 1.96 -28.12
N SER A 191 11.61 1.33 -27.77
CA SER A 191 10.79 0.53 -28.68
C SER A 191 9.95 1.37 -29.67
N GLY A 192 10.06 2.70 -29.65
CA GLY A 192 9.40 3.59 -30.60
C GLY A 192 8.02 4.11 -30.17
N VAL A 193 7.58 3.82 -28.94
CA VAL A 193 6.35 4.37 -28.37
C VAL A 193 6.60 5.82 -27.96
N ASP A 194 5.71 6.75 -28.32
CA ASP A 194 5.87 8.14 -27.88
C ASP A 194 5.76 8.27 -26.35
N ARG A 195 6.40 9.30 -25.79
CA ARG A 195 6.52 9.45 -24.34
C ARG A 195 5.18 9.58 -23.62
N ARG A 196 4.16 10.19 -24.22
CA ARG A 196 2.85 10.35 -23.57
C ARG A 196 2.13 9.01 -23.49
N THR A 197 2.13 8.26 -24.58
CA THR A 197 1.56 6.91 -24.62
C THR A 197 2.32 5.96 -23.70
N ALA A 198 3.66 6.06 -23.67
CA ALA A 198 4.50 5.28 -22.76
C ALA A 198 4.16 5.56 -21.28
N ALA A 199 3.96 6.83 -20.92
CA ALA A 199 3.49 7.18 -19.57
C ALA A 199 2.10 6.58 -19.29
N GLY A 200 1.16 6.61 -20.23
CA GLY A 200 -0.15 5.96 -20.06
C GLY A 200 -0.08 4.45 -19.76
N ALA A 201 0.99 3.76 -20.19
CA ALA A 201 1.15 2.32 -20.03
C ALA A 201 1.71 1.88 -18.67
N VAL A 202 2.43 2.74 -17.94
CA VAL A 202 3.30 2.27 -16.85
C VAL A 202 2.58 1.74 -15.62
N ARG A 203 1.43 2.33 -15.26
CA ARG A 203 0.65 1.84 -14.11
C ARG A 203 0.16 0.41 -14.35
N PRO A 204 -0.54 0.08 -15.46
CA PRO A 204 -0.89 -1.30 -15.80
C PRO A 204 0.31 -2.25 -15.94
N LEU A 205 1.43 -1.79 -16.50
CA LEU A 205 2.62 -2.62 -16.67
C LEU A 205 3.15 -3.18 -15.35
N ARG A 206 2.95 -2.47 -14.22
CA ARG A 206 3.36 -2.97 -12.89
C ARG A 206 2.72 -4.30 -12.51
N MET A 207 1.59 -4.69 -13.10
CA MET A 207 0.98 -6.01 -12.88
C MET A 207 1.84 -7.18 -13.38
N PHE A 208 2.77 -6.93 -14.31
CA PHE A 208 3.68 -7.93 -14.86
C PHE A 208 5.00 -8.04 -14.06
N LEU A 209 5.11 -7.37 -12.90
CA LEU A 209 6.32 -7.43 -12.08
C LEU A 209 6.39 -8.76 -11.31
N GLU A 210 7.43 -9.54 -11.59
CA GLU A 210 7.79 -10.75 -10.85
C GLU A 210 8.93 -10.50 -9.85
N THR A 211 9.74 -9.46 -10.11
CA THR A 211 10.90 -9.08 -9.29
C THR A 211 10.78 -7.65 -8.81
N CYS A 212 11.06 -7.43 -7.52
CA CYS A 212 10.92 -6.13 -6.89
C CYS A 212 11.89 -5.10 -7.49
N PRO A 213 11.39 -3.94 -7.96
CA PRO A 213 12.23 -2.87 -8.49
C PRO A 213 13.25 -2.33 -7.47
N ALA A 214 12.88 -2.31 -6.18
CA ALA A 214 13.68 -1.71 -5.11
C ALA A 214 14.75 -2.65 -4.52
N CYS A 215 14.45 -3.92 -4.26
CA CYS A 215 15.39 -4.84 -3.62
C CYS A 215 15.80 -6.05 -4.49
N GLY A 216 15.07 -6.33 -5.58
CA GLY A 216 15.30 -7.52 -6.41
C GLY A 216 14.75 -8.82 -5.84
N GLY A 217 13.98 -8.77 -4.76
CA GLY A 217 13.30 -9.94 -4.18
C GLY A 217 12.03 -10.35 -4.94
N PRO A 218 11.44 -11.50 -4.59
CA PRO A 218 10.21 -11.97 -5.22
C PRO A 218 9.02 -11.06 -4.91
N VAL A 219 8.09 -11.02 -5.86
CA VAL A 219 6.85 -10.26 -5.79
C VAL A 219 5.69 -11.24 -5.88
N SER A 220 4.68 -11.04 -5.05
CA SER A 220 3.47 -11.85 -5.07
C SER A 220 2.22 -11.00 -4.86
N GLU A 221 1.12 -11.51 -5.38
CA GLU A 221 -0.22 -11.00 -5.08
C GLU A 221 -0.58 -11.40 -3.64
N THR A 222 -0.93 -10.42 -2.81
CA THR A 222 -1.27 -10.62 -1.41
C THR A 222 -2.38 -9.68 -0.98
N MET A 223 -2.99 -9.94 0.18
CA MET A 223 -3.98 -9.03 0.77
C MET A 223 -3.29 -8.04 1.69
N TYR A 224 -3.34 -6.76 1.32
CA TYR A 224 -2.97 -5.67 2.20
C TYR A 224 -4.11 -5.41 3.18
N ARG A 225 -3.85 -5.60 4.48
CA ARG A 225 -4.83 -5.40 5.55
C ARG A 225 -4.51 -4.16 6.36
N ASN A 226 -5.31 -3.11 6.19
CA ASN A 226 -5.25 -1.91 7.03
C ASN A 226 -5.96 -2.16 8.38
N CYS A 227 -5.43 -3.05 9.20
CA CYS A 227 -6.06 -3.41 10.48
C CYS A 227 -6.00 -2.32 11.56
N CYS A 228 -5.17 -1.28 11.40
CA CYS A 228 -4.89 -0.29 12.47
C CYS A 228 -5.10 1.18 12.08
N GLY A 229 -6.13 1.47 11.28
CA GLY A 229 -6.69 2.83 11.19
C GLY A 229 -5.95 3.82 10.29
N GLY A 230 -5.70 3.44 9.03
CA GLY A 230 -5.46 4.41 7.98
C GLY A 230 -6.68 5.33 7.81
N THR A 231 -6.45 6.63 7.62
CA THR A 231 -7.48 7.66 7.50
C THR A 231 -8.24 7.55 6.18
N ARG A 232 -9.13 6.57 6.04
CA ARG A 232 -10.09 6.53 4.93
C ARG A 232 -11.45 6.00 5.46
N GLY A 233 -12.54 6.53 4.92
CA GLY A 233 -13.85 6.72 5.58
C GLY A 233 -14.65 5.47 6.01
N VAL A 234 -15.90 5.68 6.44
CA VAL A 234 -16.86 4.66 6.93
C VAL A 234 -17.18 3.55 5.91
N TYR A 235 -16.75 3.71 4.66
CA TYR A 235 -16.91 2.77 3.56
C TYR A 235 -15.58 2.16 3.07
N ASP A 236 -14.46 2.44 3.74
CA ASP A 236 -13.16 1.99 3.25
C ASP A 236 -12.94 0.52 3.59
N ARG A 237 -12.62 -0.25 2.54
CA ARG A 237 -12.46 -1.70 2.62
C ARG A 237 -11.11 -2.01 3.28
N PRO A 238 -11.09 -2.76 4.39
CA PRO A 238 -9.86 -3.03 5.15
C PRO A 238 -8.93 -4.03 4.46
N GLU A 239 -9.41 -4.73 3.43
CA GLU A 239 -8.68 -5.71 2.65
C GLU A 239 -8.61 -5.23 1.21
N ARG A 240 -7.39 -5.06 0.69
CA ARG A 240 -7.13 -4.71 -0.71
C ARG A 240 -6.18 -5.73 -1.28
N THR A 241 -6.50 -6.27 -2.45
CA THR A 241 -5.57 -7.12 -3.18
C THR A 241 -4.48 -6.23 -3.76
N VAL A 242 -3.22 -6.55 -3.48
CA VAL A 242 -2.06 -5.79 -3.93
C VAL A 242 -1.00 -6.71 -4.49
N LEU A 243 -0.17 -6.17 -5.38
CA LEU A 243 1.10 -6.75 -5.74
C LEU A 243 2.17 -6.14 -4.83
N ALA A 244 2.84 -6.97 -4.01
CA ALA A 244 3.83 -6.50 -3.05
C ALA A 244 5.09 -7.39 -3.04
N CYS A 245 6.22 -6.82 -2.61
CA CYS A 245 7.44 -7.59 -2.43
C CYS A 245 7.44 -8.33 -1.08
N GLU A 246 7.77 -9.62 -1.10
CA GLU A 246 7.83 -10.45 0.12
C GLU A 246 9.04 -10.16 1.02
N ALA A 247 10.06 -9.47 0.49
CA ALA A 247 11.32 -9.24 1.19
C ALA A 247 11.44 -7.84 1.82
N CYS A 248 10.78 -6.83 1.25
CA CYS A 248 10.86 -5.46 1.74
C CYS A 248 9.50 -4.75 1.82
N ASP A 249 8.40 -5.48 1.66
CA ASP A 249 7.02 -5.00 1.79
C ASP A 249 6.67 -3.81 0.87
N ALA A 250 7.45 -3.60 -0.18
CA ALA A 250 7.18 -2.55 -1.15
C ALA A 250 5.86 -2.84 -1.88
N LEU A 251 4.88 -1.95 -1.72
CA LEU A 251 3.62 -1.99 -2.46
C LEU A 251 3.86 -1.51 -3.89
N LEU A 252 3.59 -2.38 -4.86
CA LEU A 252 3.88 -2.16 -6.28
C LEU A 252 2.63 -1.84 -7.08
N PHE A 253 1.51 -2.49 -6.79
CA PHE A 253 0.25 -2.26 -7.48
C PHE A 253 -0.93 -2.53 -6.55
N GLU A 254 -2.01 -1.75 -6.67
CA GLU A 254 -3.29 -2.01 -6.01
C GLU A 254 -4.29 -2.44 -7.08
N PHE A 255 -4.89 -3.61 -6.91
CA PHE A 255 -5.90 -4.11 -7.84
C PHE A 255 -7.25 -3.44 -7.54
N ASP A 256 -7.87 -2.91 -8.58
CA ASP A 256 -9.23 -2.39 -8.48
C ASP A 256 -10.19 -3.59 -8.38
N ASP A 257 -10.80 -3.79 -7.22
CA ASP A 257 -11.85 -4.80 -7.05
C ASP A 257 -13.05 -4.45 -7.94
N LYS A 258 -13.19 -5.16 -9.07
CA LYS A 258 -14.42 -5.18 -9.86
C LYS A 258 -15.53 -5.87 -9.08
N ASN A 259 -16.15 -5.14 -8.15
CA ASN A 259 -17.49 -5.43 -7.60
C ASN A 259 -18.31 -4.13 -7.62
N THR A 260 -18.38 -3.52 -8.79
CA THR A 260 -19.45 -2.57 -9.16
C THR A 260 -20.24 -3.22 -10.29
N GLU A 261 -21.18 -4.09 -9.91
CA GLU A 261 -22.48 -4.18 -10.58
C GLU A 261 -23.48 -3.32 -9.80
#